data_AF-A0A917PA46-F1
#
_entry.id   AF-A0A917PA46-F1
#
_cell.length_a   1.000
_cell.length_b   1.000
_cell.length_c   1.000
_cell.angle_alpha   90.00
_cell.angle_beta   90.00
_cell.angle_gamma   90.00
#
_symmetry.space_group_name_H-M   'P 1'
#
loop_
_entity.id
_entity.type
_entity.pdbx_description
1 polymer ?
#
loop_
_entity_poly.entity_id
_entity_poly.type
_entity_poly.pdbx_seq_one_letter_code
_entity_poly.pdbx_strand_id
1 'polypeptide(L)'
;MTAGKNHIQVGALRAQLADTLQKVERGQRIVVERHGAPIAALVPIGDYHALGHREEHMAQRIIFTNISGGEGKSFFTFHTAFALADMGYRVAVIDGDPQASLTKRLGLHDDPNSAALRADHTILRAFEQDDGDIQLPDPVRTGNLDVWPANRHLLEADSKISADLSRIGNLHDALLTLEDRYDFILLDSKPGVSPLLTAVTAAAEHVIVPVSADKGMENLDELARLLRTAKKFNSRVGIRLFVPNRVRSTNLSRRVMERLTSYSQIAPLSPAVRESTVGGEAEDARLGVTRFAPKSPLAGDLRQMVDALLQAIGSGAPVPSSAPAGGQG
;
A
#
# COMPACT_ATOMS: atom_id res chain seq x y z
N MET A 1 -14.87 39.33 19.67
CA MET A 1 -15.28 40.04 18.44
C MET A 1 -16.34 39.21 17.76
N THR A 2 -17.45 39.85 17.41
CA THR A 2 -18.74 39.28 16.98
C THR A 2 -18.62 38.30 15.82
N ALA A 3 -19.04 37.05 16.03
CA ALA A 3 -19.28 36.07 14.98
C ALA A 3 -20.41 36.61 14.07
N GLY A 4 -20.03 37.23 12.95
CA GLY A 4 -20.97 37.62 11.92
C GLY A 4 -21.68 36.38 11.39
N LYS A 5 -23.01 36.42 11.33
CA LYS A 5 -23.82 35.32 10.80
C LYS A 5 -23.46 35.09 9.33
N ASN A 6 -22.61 34.09 9.07
CA ASN A 6 -22.27 33.63 7.72
C ASN A 6 -23.40 32.78 7.10
N HIS A 7 -24.63 33.27 7.16
CA HIS A 7 -25.83 32.56 6.70
C HIS A 7 -26.67 33.47 5.81
N ILE A 8 -27.17 32.93 4.70
CA ILE A 8 -28.02 33.65 3.75
C ILE A 8 -29.23 32.80 3.36
N GLN A 9 -30.43 33.38 3.34
CA GLN A 9 -31.62 32.68 2.85
C GLN A 9 -31.57 32.53 1.32
N VAL A 10 -31.95 31.38 0.78
CA VAL A 10 -31.96 31.08 -0.67
C VAL A 10 -32.65 32.17 -1.48
N GLY A 11 -33.78 32.69 -0.98
CA GLY A 11 -34.53 33.75 -1.65
C GLY A 11 -33.78 35.08 -1.75
N ALA A 12 -32.84 35.35 -0.83
CA ALA A 12 -32.03 36.56 -0.80
C ALA A 12 -30.71 36.41 -1.59
N LEU A 13 -30.26 35.18 -1.84
CA LEU A 13 -28.98 34.90 -2.48
C LEU A 13 -28.85 35.55 -3.86
N ARG A 14 -29.90 35.51 -4.68
CA ARG A 14 -29.87 36.10 -6.03
C ARG A 14 -29.64 37.61 -6.00
N ALA A 15 -30.26 38.32 -5.04
CA ALA A 15 -30.14 39.77 -4.92
C ALA A 15 -28.79 40.21 -4.34
N GLN A 16 -28.13 39.35 -3.56
CA GLN A 16 -26.90 39.65 -2.83
C GLN A 16 -25.69 38.85 -3.34
N LEU A 17 -25.80 38.23 -4.52
CA LEU A 17 -24.82 37.27 -5.01
C LEU A 17 -23.41 37.86 -5.11
N ALA A 18 -23.28 39.08 -5.63
CA ALA A 18 -21.98 39.73 -5.82
C ALA A 18 -21.24 39.97 -4.48
N ASP A 19 -21.92 40.53 -3.47
CA ASP A 19 -21.34 40.74 -2.13
C ASP A 19 -21.05 39.41 -1.42
N THR A 20 -21.91 38.42 -1.62
CA THR A 20 -21.73 37.05 -1.09
C THR A 20 -20.47 36.41 -1.67
N LEU A 21 -20.27 36.49 -3.00
CA LEU A 21 -19.08 35.94 -3.66
C LEU A 21 -17.80 36.68 -3.24
N GLN A 22 -17.84 38.01 -3.08
CA GLN A 22 -16.66 38.76 -2.63
C GLN A 22 -16.23 38.40 -1.20
N LYS A 23 -17.20 38.08 -0.32
CA LYS A 23 -16.91 37.53 1.02
C LYS A 23 -16.30 36.13 0.94
N VAL A 24 -16.81 35.30 0.04
CA VAL A 24 -16.29 33.94 -0.22
C VAL A 24 -14.87 34.00 -0.78
N GLU A 25 -14.56 34.88 -1.74
CA GLU A 25 -13.20 35.08 -2.26
C GLU A 25 -12.20 35.51 -1.18
N ARG A 26 -12.67 36.20 -0.12
CA ARG A 26 -11.85 36.60 1.04
C ARG A 26 -11.71 35.50 2.09
N GLY A 27 -12.10 34.25 1.79
CA GLY A 27 -11.94 33.10 2.68
C GLY A 27 -13.13 32.83 3.59
N GLN A 28 -14.27 33.51 3.42
CA GLN A 28 -15.44 33.26 4.27
C GLN A 28 -16.32 32.14 3.71
N ARG A 29 -16.55 31.11 4.51
CA ARG A 29 -17.61 30.13 4.23
C ARG A 29 -18.98 30.75 4.52
N ILE A 30 -19.91 30.70 3.57
CA ILE A 30 -21.28 31.20 3.72
C ILE A 30 -22.27 30.05 3.53
N VAL A 31 -23.12 29.81 4.53
CA VAL A 31 -24.16 28.79 4.50
C VAL A 31 -25.44 29.35 3.88
N VAL A 32 -25.98 28.66 2.89
CA VAL A 32 -27.24 29.00 2.23
C VAL A 32 -28.36 28.19 2.88
N GLU A 33 -29.40 28.85 3.34
CA GLU A 33 -30.50 28.25 4.10
C GLU A 33 -31.86 28.39 3.42
N ARG A 34 -32.73 27.41 3.63
CA ARG A 34 -34.15 27.48 3.26
C ARG A 34 -35.00 27.13 4.48
N HIS A 35 -35.90 28.04 4.86
CA HIS A 35 -36.75 27.89 6.07
C HIS A 35 -35.93 27.63 7.35
N GLY A 36 -34.76 28.28 7.47
CA GLY A 36 -33.86 28.13 8.63
C GLY A 36 -33.06 26.83 8.66
N ALA A 37 -33.17 25.97 7.65
CA ALA A 37 -32.34 24.78 7.50
C ALA A 37 -31.24 25.01 6.45
N PRO A 38 -29.97 24.61 6.71
CA PRO A 38 -28.89 24.72 5.73
C PRO A 38 -29.14 23.77 4.55
N ILE A 39 -29.01 24.28 3.33
CA ILE A 39 -29.19 23.49 2.10
C ILE A 39 -27.97 23.47 1.18
N ALA A 40 -27.07 24.46 1.30
CA ALA A 40 -25.81 24.51 0.56
C ALA A 40 -24.80 25.38 1.31
N ALA A 41 -23.53 25.36 0.89
CA ALA A 41 -22.53 26.31 1.36
C ALA A 41 -21.73 26.83 0.16
N LEU A 42 -21.42 28.12 0.18
CA LEU A 42 -20.49 28.77 -0.73
C LEU A 42 -19.16 28.93 -0.01
N VAL A 43 -18.10 28.52 -0.69
CA VAL A 43 -16.74 28.39 -0.17
C VAL A 43 -15.74 28.80 -1.27
N PRO A 44 -14.55 29.29 -0.90
CA PRO A 44 -13.50 29.53 -1.88
C PRO A 44 -13.22 28.27 -2.70
N ILE A 45 -12.97 28.41 -3.99
CA ILE A 45 -12.61 27.26 -4.85
C ILE A 45 -11.31 26.59 -4.37
N GLY A 46 -10.41 27.33 -3.70
CA GLY A 46 -9.22 26.76 -3.04
C GLY A 46 -9.55 25.81 -1.88
N ASP A 47 -10.70 26.03 -1.23
CA ASP A 47 -11.21 25.17 -0.16
C ASP A 47 -11.96 23.94 -0.72
N TYR A 48 -12.17 23.86 -2.04
CA TYR A 48 -12.75 22.66 -2.67
C TYR A 48 -11.92 21.41 -2.34
N HIS A 49 -10.60 21.53 -2.34
CA HIS A 49 -9.70 20.47 -1.88
C HIS A 49 -9.92 20.16 -0.39
N ALA A 50 -10.12 21.17 0.47
CA ALA A 50 -10.37 20.98 1.90
C ALA A 50 -11.76 20.40 2.23
N LEU A 51 -12.77 20.61 1.36
CA LEU A 51 -14.15 20.12 1.57
C LEU A 51 -14.37 18.70 1.08
N GLY A 52 -13.52 18.22 0.17
CA GLY A 52 -13.40 16.79 -0.16
C GLY A 52 -12.52 16.02 0.83
N HIS A 53 -11.84 16.72 1.75
CA HIS A 53 -11.03 16.10 2.79
C HIS A 53 -11.72 16.23 4.15
N ARG A 54 -12.70 15.36 4.42
CA ARG A 54 -12.51 14.58 5.65
C ARG A 54 -11.11 13.97 5.51
N GLU A 55 -10.30 13.92 6.56
CA GLU A 55 -9.20 12.96 6.57
C GLU A 55 -9.87 11.58 6.52
N GLU A 56 -10.31 11.18 5.33
CA GLU A 56 -10.77 9.86 5.00
C GLU A 56 -9.54 9.02 5.18
N HIS A 57 -9.69 8.06 6.08
CA HIS A 57 -8.66 7.12 6.42
C HIS A 57 -8.40 6.25 5.18
N MET A 58 -7.48 6.71 4.32
CA MET A 58 -7.14 6.03 3.08
C MET A 58 -6.04 5.00 3.36
N ALA A 59 -6.32 3.72 3.09
CA ALA A 59 -5.35 2.65 3.25
C ALA A 59 -4.04 2.97 2.51
N GLN A 60 -2.92 2.87 3.23
CA GLN A 60 -1.60 3.06 2.64
C GLN A 60 -1.23 1.80 1.83
N ARG A 61 -1.17 1.91 0.50
CA ARG A 61 -0.84 0.80 -0.40
C ARG A 61 0.67 0.75 -0.64
N ILE A 62 1.32 -0.28 -0.10
CA ILE A 62 2.78 -0.40 -0.08
C ILE A 62 3.20 -1.67 -0.82
N ILE A 63 4.10 -1.56 -1.78
CA ILE A 63 4.66 -2.72 -2.50
C ILE A 63 6.13 -2.91 -2.16
N PHE A 64 6.52 -4.15 -1.85
CA PHE A 64 7.93 -4.55 -1.81
C PHE A 64 8.34 -5.12 -3.16
N THR A 65 9.16 -4.40 -3.92
CA THR A 65 9.51 -4.82 -5.28
C THR A 65 10.96 -4.52 -5.67
N ASN A 66 11.51 -5.44 -6.44
CA ASN A 66 12.79 -5.36 -7.12
C ASN A 66 12.73 -6.37 -8.28
N ILE A 67 13.20 -5.97 -9.47
CA ILE A 67 13.18 -6.82 -10.66
C ILE A 67 14.03 -8.09 -10.44
N SER A 68 15.13 -7.97 -9.70
CA SER A 68 15.99 -9.10 -9.35
C SER A 68 15.27 -10.12 -8.47
N GLY A 69 15.55 -11.39 -8.70
CA GLY A 69 15.10 -12.49 -7.85
C GLY A 69 15.89 -12.56 -6.55
N GLY A 70 15.27 -13.04 -5.47
CA GLY A 70 15.96 -13.28 -4.20
C GLY A 70 16.19 -12.04 -3.33
N GLU A 71 15.66 -10.88 -3.68
CA GLU A 71 15.91 -9.61 -2.95
C GLU A 71 15.16 -9.49 -1.61
N GLY A 72 14.28 -10.45 -1.28
CA GLY A 72 13.53 -10.47 -0.02
C GLY A 72 12.13 -9.85 -0.09
N LYS A 73 11.56 -9.66 -1.29
CA LYS A 73 10.20 -9.10 -1.50
C LYS A 73 9.14 -9.75 -0.59
N SER A 74 8.85 -11.04 -0.81
CA SER A 74 7.87 -11.78 0.00
C SER A 74 8.21 -11.82 1.48
N PHE A 75 9.49 -11.90 1.84
CA PHE A 75 9.96 -11.89 3.23
C PHE A 75 9.60 -10.57 3.93
N PHE A 76 9.87 -9.44 3.29
CA PHE A 76 9.53 -8.13 3.83
C PHE A 76 8.02 -7.89 3.84
N THR A 77 7.30 -8.31 2.80
CA THR A 77 5.84 -8.24 2.79
C THR A 77 5.26 -9.03 3.97
N PHE A 78 5.69 -10.27 4.16
CA PHE A 78 5.22 -11.14 5.24
C PHE A 78 5.48 -10.54 6.63
N HIS A 79 6.75 -10.21 6.93
CA HIS A 79 7.09 -9.74 8.28
C HIS A 79 6.60 -8.32 8.57
N THR A 80 6.51 -7.44 7.57
CA THR A 80 5.90 -6.12 7.74
C THR A 80 4.40 -6.24 8.00
N ALA A 81 3.70 -7.16 7.32
CA ALA A 81 2.28 -7.40 7.56
C ALA A 81 1.99 -7.78 9.02
N PHE A 82 2.74 -8.75 9.54
CA PHE A 82 2.62 -9.15 10.94
C PHE A 82 3.02 -8.03 11.89
N ALA A 83 4.11 -7.31 11.63
CA ALA A 83 4.56 -6.22 12.50
C ALA A 83 3.50 -5.10 12.59
N LEU A 84 2.90 -4.70 11.48
CA LEU A 84 1.83 -3.69 11.45
C LEU A 84 0.56 -4.21 12.14
N ALA A 85 0.17 -5.46 11.90
CA ALA A 85 -0.99 -6.06 12.58
C ALA A 85 -0.78 -6.18 14.09
N ASP A 86 0.44 -6.52 14.54
CA ASP A 86 0.82 -6.57 15.96
C ASP A 86 0.80 -5.16 16.61
N MET A 87 0.96 -4.09 15.82
CA MET A 87 0.79 -2.70 16.27
C MET A 87 -0.68 -2.26 16.34
N GLY A 88 -1.63 -3.14 15.98
CA GLY A 88 -3.07 -2.87 16.03
C GLY A 88 -3.67 -2.35 14.73
N TYR A 89 -2.91 -2.31 13.64
CA TYR A 89 -3.43 -1.88 12.34
C TYR A 89 -4.28 -2.96 11.66
N ARG A 90 -5.30 -2.53 10.90
CA ARG A 90 -6.04 -3.39 9.97
C ARG A 90 -5.21 -3.58 8.70
N VAL A 91 -4.70 -4.79 8.49
CA VAL A 91 -3.74 -5.07 7.42
C VAL A 91 -4.31 -6.07 6.41
N ALA A 92 -4.22 -5.70 5.14
CA ALA A 92 -4.45 -6.57 4.00
C ALA A 92 -3.15 -6.90 3.27
N VAL A 93 -3.11 -8.08 2.64
CA VAL A 93 -1.97 -8.54 1.84
C VAL A 93 -2.46 -9.00 0.46
N ILE A 94 -1.79 -8.55 -0.59
CA ILE A 94 -2.00 -8.99 -1.97
C ILE A 94 -0.77 -9.76 -2.42
N ASP A 95 -0.91 -11.05 -2.73
CA ASP A 95 0.17 -11.81 -3.38
C ASP A 95 0.02 -11.72 -4.90
N GLY A 96 0.92 -10.97 -5.55
CA GLY A 96 0.97 -10.77 -6.99
C GLY A 96 1.95 -11.71 -7.72
N ASP A 97 2.47 -12.75 -7.06
CA ASP A 97 3.40 -13.70 -7.67
C ASP A 97 2.72 -15.06 -7.94
N PRO A 98 2.56 -15.50 -9.21
CA PRO A 98 2.01 -16.82 -9.52
C PRO A 98 2.74 -18.01 -8.87
N GLN A 99 3.98 -17.84 -8.39
CA GLN A 99 4.70 -18.85 -7.59
C GLN A 99 4.13 -19.01 -6.18
N ALA A 100 3.32 -18.06 -5.73
CA ALA A 100 2.57 -18.06 -4.49
C ALA A 100 3.45 -18.25 -3.25
N SER A 101 4.67 -17.71 -3.30
CA SER A 101 5.66 -17.94 -2.24
C SER A 101 5.22 -17.30 -0.93
N LEU A 102 4.56 -16.15 -0.96
CA LEU A 102 3.99 -15.51 0.23
C LEU A 102 2.75 -16.26 0.72
N THR A 103 1.82 -16.58 -0.19
CA THR A 103 0.61 -17.35 0.11
C THR A 103 0.91 -18.69 0.78
N LYS A 104 1.91 -19.44 0.30
CA LYS A 104 2.37 -20.70 0.91
C LYS A 104 2.93 -20.49 2.31
N ARG A 105 3.72 -19.43 2.54
CA ARG A 105 4.27 -19.09 3.87
C ARG A 105 3.20 -18.71 4.88
N LEU A 106 2.05 -18.24 4.43
CA LEU A 106 0.87 -17.97 5.25
C LEU A 106 0.04 -19.23 5.56
N GLY A 107 0.47 -20.40 5.07
CA GLY A 107 -0.21 -21.69 5.27
C GLY A 107 -1.47 -21.88 4.43
N LEU A 108 -1.76 -20.94 3.52
CA LEU A 108 -2.99 -20.94 2.76
C LEU A 108 -3.04 -22.03 1.68
N HIS A 109 -1.93 -22.72 1.40
CA HIS A 109 -1.85 -23.84 0.46
C HIS A 109 -1.69 -25.21 1.16
N ASP A 110 -1.71 -25.25 2.50
CA ASP A 110 -1.46 -26.49 3.24
C ASP A 110 -2.64 -27.49 3.10
N ASP A 111 -3.87 -26.99 2.92
CA ASP A 111 -5.05 -27.78 2.60
C ASP A 111 -5.29 -27.82 1.07
N PRO A 112 -5.35 -29.01 0.43
CA PRO A 112 -5.72 -29.18 -0.98
C PRO A 112 -7.09 -28.60 -1.36
N ASN A 113 -8.00 -28.40 -0.40
CA ASN A 113 -9.32 -27.79 -0.62
C ASN A 113 -9.37 -26.30 -0.29
N SER A 114 -8.23 -25.69 0.05
CA SER A 114 -8.16 -24.27 0.39
C SER A 114 -8.70 -23.38 -0.73
N ALA A 115 -9.45 -22.36 -0.33
CA ALA A 115 -9.93 -21.32 -1.24
C ALA A 115 -8.80 -20.64 -2.02
N ALA A 116 -7.61 -20.53 -1.42
CA ALA A 116 -6.44 -19.91 -2.05
C ALA A 116 -5.94 -20.65 -3.31
N LEU A 117 -6.29 -21.92 -3.48
CA LEU A 117 -5.95 -22.69 -4.68
C LEU A 117 -6.88 -22.42 -5.85
N ARG A 118 -7.99 -21.70 -5.64
CA ARG A 118 -8.99 -21.41 -6.67
C ARG A 118 -8.66 -20.09 -7.37
N ALA A 119 -8.84 -20.05 -8.69
CA ALA A 119 -8.60 -18.83 -9.48
C ALA A 119 -9.48 -17.65 -9.04
N ASP A 120 -10.73 -17.95 -8.62
CA ASP A 120 -11.74 -16.97 -8.24
C ASP A 120 -11.51 -16.28 -6.89
N HIS A 121 -10.49 -16.68 -6.14
CA HIS A 121 -10.08 -16.03 -4.89
C HIS A 121 -8.79 -15.20 -5.06
N THR A 122 -8.24 -15.13 -6.27
CA THR A 122 -7.02 -14.35 -6.56
C THR A 122 -7.34 -12.99 -7.16
N ILE A 123 -6.32 -12.14 -7.26
CA ILE A 123 -6.42 -10.87 -8.01
C ILE A 123 -6.60 -11.05 -9.52
N LEU A 124 -6.60 -12.29 -10.06
CA LEU A 124 -6.85 -12.55 -11.48
C LEU A 124 -8.17 -11.91 -11.93
N ARG A 125 -9.18 -11.93 -11.05
CA ARG A 125 -10.51 -11.33 -11.25
C ARG A 125 -10.45 -9.88 -11.72
N ALA A 126 -9.51 -9.09 -11.20
CA ALA A 126 -9.34 -7.69 -11.61
C ALA A 126 -9.00 -7.55 -13.11
N PHE A 127 -8.45 -8.59 -13.73
CA PHE A 127 -8.01 -8.58 -15.13
C PHE A 127 -8.94 -9.38 -16.05
N GLU A 128 -10.06 -9.92 -15.55
CA GLU A 128 -11.05 -10.65 -16.34
C GLU A 128 -12.22 -9.78 -16.81
N GLN A 129 -12.42 -8.62 -16.16
CA GLN A 129 -13.53 -7.73 -16.43
C GLN A 129 -13.11 -6.63 -17.40
N ASP A 130 -13.93 -6.42 -18.43
CA ASP A 130 -13.62 -5.50 -19.53
C ASP A 130 -14.10 -4.08 -19.25
N ASP A 131 -15.11 -3.90 -18.40
CA ASP A 131 -15.66 -2.61 -17.95
C ASP A 131 -16.51 -2.83 -16.68
N GLY A 132 -16.50 -1.88 -15.73
CA GLY A 132 -17.41 -1.86 -14.57
C GLY A 132 -16.76 -1.63 -13.21
N ASP A 133 -17.56 -1.77 -12.16
CA ASP A 133 -17.13 -1.75 -10.75
C ASP A 133 -16.28 -3.01 -10.47
N ILE A 134 -14.96 -2.89 -10.66
CA ILE A 134 -14.02 -4.01 -10.50
C ILE A 134 -13.92 -4.33 -9.02
N GLN A 135 -14.58 -5.41 -8.62
CA GLN A 135 -14.60 -5.88 -7.25
C GLN A 135 -13.68 -7.09 -7.11
N LEU A 136 -12.76 -7.02 -6.14
CA LEU A 136 -11.98 -8.18 -5.74
C LEU A 136 -12.90 -9.18 -5.00
N PRO A 137 -12.62 -10.50 -5.09
CA PRO A 137 -13.32 -11.48 -4.27
C PRO A 137 -13.09 -11.24 -2.78
N ASP A 138 -13.87 -11.89 -1.92
CA ASP A 138 -13.63 -11.84 -0.48
C ASP A 138 -12.22 -12.38 -0.15
N PRO A 139 -11.47 -11.70 0.74
CA PRO A 139 -10.14 -12.14 1.13
C PRO A 139 -10.21 -13.42 1.97
N VAL A 140 -9.12 -14.19 1.93
CA VAL A 140 -8.91 -15.32 2.85
C VAL A 140 -8.26 -14.79 4.12
N ARG A 141 -8.90 -15.01 5.27
CA ARG A 141 -8.38 -14.55 6.56
C ARG A 141 -7.35 -15.53 7.13
N THR A 142 -6.20 -15.02 7.56
CA THR A 142 -5.18 -15.78 8.30
C THR A 142 -4.67 -14.98 9.48
N GLY A 143 -4.97 -15.45 10.70
CA GLY A 143 -4.75 -14.67 11.92
C GLY A 143 -5.48 -13.33 11.89
N ASN A 144 -4.71 -12.24 11.98
CA ASN A 144 -5.21 -10.86 11.94
C ASN A 144 -5.01 -10.19 10.57
N LEU A 145 -4.71 -10.97 9.53
CA LEU A 145 -4.50 -10.49 8.17
C LEU A 145 -5.64 -10.96 7.27
N ASP A 146 -6.08 -10.08 6.37
CA ASP A 146 -6.88 -10.45 5.21
C ASP A 146 -5.95 -10.58 4.00
N VAL A 147 -6.10 -11.66 3.22
CA VAL A 147 -5.16 -11.99 2.14
C VAL A 147 -5.91 -12.25 0.85
N TRP A 148 -5.48 -11.61 -0.24
CA TRP A 148 -5.77 -12.06 -1.60
C TRP A 148 -4.63 -12.96 -2.06
N PRO A 149 -4.85 -14.29 -2.04
CA PRO A 149 -3.81 -15.26 -2.34
C PRO A 149 -3.41 -15.24 -3.82
N ALA A 150 -2.23 -15.78 -4.07
CA ALA A 150 -1.76 -16.13 -5.40
C ALA A 150 -1.79 -17.63 -5.64
N ASN A 151 -1.95 -18.00 -6.90
CA ASN A 151 -1.69 -19.35 -7.37
C ASN A 151 -1.33 -19.31 -8.87
N ARG A 152 -1.08 -20.49 -9.45
CA ARG A 152 -0.63 -20.64 -10.84
C ARG A 152 -1.57 -20.00 -11.88
N HIS A 153 -2.86 -19.82 -11.57
CA HIS A 153 -3.81 -19.21 -12.49
C HIS A 153 -3.47 -17.74 -12.79
N LEU A 154 -2.74 -17.05 -11.90
CA LEU A 154 -2.27 -15.68 -12.15
C LEU A 154 -1.32 -15.56 -13.34
N LEU A 155 -0.77 -16.65 -13.87
CA LEU A 155 -0.02 -16.64 -15.14
C LEU A 155 -0.88 -16.13 -16.31
N GLU A 156 -2.21 -16.29 -16.23
CA GLU A 156 -3.14 -15.80 -17.25
C GLU A 156 -3.30 -14.26 -17.21
N ALA A 157 -2.90 -13.60 -16.12
CA ALA A 157 -3.00 -12.15 -16.03
C ALA A 157 -2.10 -11.46 -17.07
N ASP A 158 -0.92 -12.01 -17.38
CA ASP A 158 -0.01 -11.43 -18.36
C ASP A 158 -0.62 -11.40 -19.77
N SER A 159 -1.31 -12.48 -20.18
CA SER A 159 -1.97 -12.53 -21.50
C SER A 159 -3.21 -11.63 -21.55
N LYS A 160 -4.00 -11.58 -20.47
CA LYS A 160 -5.16 -10.68 -20.36
C LYS A 160 -4.75 -9.21 -20.41
N ILE A 161 -3.74 -8.80 -19.64
CA ILE A 161 -3.26 -7.40 -19.64
C ILE A 161 -2.59 -7.07 -20.99
N SER A 162 -1.91 -8.01 -21.63
CA SER A 162 -1.31 -7.76 -22.95
C SER A 162 -2.35 -7.60 -24.05
N ALA A 163 -3.51 -8.26 -23.94
CA ALA A 163 -4.62 -8.11 -24.87
C ALA A 163 -5.30 -6.74 -24.75
N ASP A 164 -5.33 -6.17 -23.55
CA ASP A 164 -5.81 -4.81 -23.30
C ASP A 164 -5.02 -4.13 -22.18
N LEU A 165 -4.20 -3.14 -22.56
CA LEU A 165 -3.32 -2.41 -21.64
C LEU A 165 -4.08 -1.50 -20.69
N SER A 166 -5.37 -1.21 -20.92
CA SER A 166 -6.21 -0.51 -19.95
C SER A 166 -6.25 -1.25 -18.60
N ARG A 167 -6.19 -2.59 -18.65
CA ARG A 167 -6.27 -3.50 -17.51
C ARG A 167 -5.11 -3.36 -16.50
N ILE A 168 -4.05 -2.64 -16.84
CA ILE A 168 -2.97 -2.31 -15.88
C ILE A 168 -3.53 -1.52 -14.69
N GLY A 169 -4.51 -0.64 -14.92
CA GLY A 169 -5.15 0.18 -13.88
C GLY A 169 -6.15 -0.58 -13.01
N ASN A 170 -6.69 -1.70 -13.48
CA ASN A 170 -7.83 -2.37 -12.85
C ASN A 170 -7.60 -2.75 -11.38
N LEU A 171 -6.40 -3.24 -11.03
CA LEU A 171 -6.11 -3.56 -9.63
C LEU A 171 -6.02 -2.30 -8.76
N HIS A 172 -5.51 -1.19 -9.31
CA HIS A 172 -5.53 0.09 -8.59
C HIS A 172 -6.96 0.51 -8.25
N ASP A 173 -7.84 0.50 -9.24
CA ASP A 173 -9.24 0.91 -9.09
C ASP A 173 -9.98 0.00 -8.11
N ALA A 174 -9.75 -1.32 -8.19
CA ALA A 174 -10.34 -2.27 -7.26
C ALA A 174 -9.91 -2.02 -5.81
N LEU A 175 -8.62 -1.69 -5.58
CA LEU A 175 -8.12 -1.41 -4.24
C LEU A 175 -8.62 -0.07 -3.65
N LEU A 176 -8.99 0.91 -4.48
CA LEU A 176 -9.62 2.15 -3.99
C LEU A 176 -10.94 1.86 -3.27
N THR A 177 -11.70 0.86 -3.73
CA THR A 177 -12.96 0.44 -3.09
C THR A 177 -12.78 -0.19 -1.70
N LEU A 178 -11.53 -0.49 -1.31
CA LEU A 178 -11.18 -1.15 -0.05
C LEU A 178 -10.47 -0.22 0.94
N GLU A 179 -10.26 1.06 0.59
CA GLU A 179 -9.43 1.98 1.38
C GLU A 179 -9.97 2.23 2.80
N ASP A 180 -11.28 2.24 3.00
CA ASP A 180 -11.89 2.41 4.33
C ASP A 180 -11.77 1.18 5.24
N ARG A 181 -11.51 0.01 4.65
CA ARG A 181 -11.48 -1.27 5.37
C ARG A 181 -10.14 -1.54 6.04
N TYR A 182 -9.07 -0.94 5.52
CA TYR A 182 -7.70 -1.23 5.93
C TYR A 182 -6.91 0.03 6.21
N ASP A 183 -5.94 -0.11 7.10
CA ASP A 183 -4.95 0.91 7.42
C ASP A 183 -3.76 0.76 6.45
N PHE A 184 -3.38 -0.50 6.16
CA PHE A 184 -2.32 -0.83 5.22
C PHE A 184 -2.75 -1.96 4.29
N ILE A 185 -2.41 -1.83 3.00
CA ILE A 185 -2.51 -2.90 2.02
C ILE A 185 -1.09 -3.15 1.50
N LEU A 186 -0.54 -4.32 1.78
CA LEU A 186 0.80 -4.71 1.39
C LEU A 186 0.76 -5.58 0.13
N LEU A 187 1.53 -5.23 -0.89
CA LEU A 187 1.59 -5.95 -2.14
C LEU A 187 2.94 -6.67 -2.28
N ASP A 188 2.89 -7.97 -2.55
CA ASP A 188 4.05 -8.78 -2.96
C ASP A 188 4.12 -8.90 -4.48
N SER A 189 5.33 -8.99 -4.99
CA SER A 189 5.57 -8.96 -6.43
C SER A 189 6.51 -10.06 -6.90
N LYS A 190 6.24 -10.57 -8.10
CA LYS A 190 7.13 -11.54 -8.75
C LYS A 190 8.44 -10.90 -9.23
N PRO A 191 9.54 -11.66 -9.35
CA PRO A 191 10.72 -11.19 -10.06
C PRO A 191 10.47 -11.05 -11.57
N GLY A 192 11.30 -10.23 -12.22
CA GLY A 192 11.26 -10.01 -13.67
C GLY A 192 10.13 -9.10 -14.15
N VAL A 193 10.42 -8.27 -15.14
CA VAL A 193 9.45 -7.36 -15.74
C VAL A 193 8.34 -8.14 -16.45
N SER A 194 7.09 -7.71 -16.23
CA SER A 194 5.89 -8.31 -16.85
C SER A 194 4.69 -7.35 -16.75
N PRO A 195 3.64 -7.58 -17.55
CA PRO A 195 2.36 -6.89 -17.39
C PRO A 195 1.79 -6.98 -15.97
N LEU A 196 1.76 -8.17 -15.36
CA LEU A 196 1.28 -8.36 -13.99
C LEU A 196 2.09 -7.56 -12.98
N LEU A 197 3.43 -7.58 -13.06
CA LEU A 197 4.27 -6.77 -12.17
C LEU A 197 3.97 -5.28 -12.30
N THR A 198 3.69 -4.81 -13.53
CA THR A 198 3.34 -3.42 -13.79
C THR A 198 2.00 -3.07 -13.15
N ALA A 199 0.98 -3.93 -13.29
CA ALA A 199 -0.34 -3.74 -12.69
C ALA A 199 -0.29 -3.74 -11.15
N VAL A 200 0.42 -4.71 -10.55
CA VAL A 200 0.61 -4.78 -9.08
C VAL A 200 1.37 -3.55 -8.58
N THR A 201 2.35 -3.06 -9.33
CA THR A 201 3.07 -1.83 -8.96
C THR A 201 2.22 -0.57 -9.13
N ALA A 202 1.36 -0.51 -10.16
CA ALA A 202 0.42 0.60 -10.36
C ALA A 202 -0.63 0.68 -9.24
N ALA A 203 -0.98 -0.46 -8.65
CA ALA A 203 -1.92 -0.52 -7.54
C ALA A 203 -1.35 0.06 -6.22
N ALA A 204 -0.02 0.23 -6.10
CA ALA A 204 0.64 0.76 -4.91
C ALA A 204 0.85 2.28 -4.96
N GLU A 205 0.98 2.94 -3.81
CA GLU A 205 1.43 4.33 -3.71
C GLU A 205 2.90 4.42 -3.29
N HIS A 206 3.30 3.52 -2.37
CA HIS A 206 4.62 3.52 -1.78
C HIS A 206 5.41 2.30 -2.23
N VAL A 207 6.50 2.55 -2.93
CA VAL A 207 7.39 1.50 -3.43
C VAL A 207 8.59 1.38 -2.51
N ILE A 208 8.74 0.20 -1.92
CA ILE A 208 9.86 -0.17 -1.06
C ILE A 208 10.75 -1.12 -1.85
N VAL A 209 12.04 -0.80 -1.90
CA VAL A 209 13.00 -1.53 -2.74
C VAL A 209 14.01 -2.24 -1.86
N PRO A 210 13.77 -3.52 -1.51
CA PRO A 210 14.78 -4.38 -0.96
C PRO A 210 15.96 -4.55 -1.92
N VAL A 211 17.18 -4.38 -1.42
CA VAL A 211 18.41 -4.53 -2.19
C VAL A 211 19.40 -5.38 -1.42
N SER A 212 19.65 -6.58 -1.92
CA SER A 212 20.69 -7.48 -1.44
C SER A 212 22.06 -7.14 -2.04
N ALA A 213 23.11 -7.60 -1.38
CA ALA A 213 24.49 -7.36 -1.81
C ALA A 213 24.88 -8.08 -3.12
N ASP A 214 24.12 -9.08 -3.56
CA ASP A 214 24.52 -9.95 -4.67
C ASP A 214 24.08 -9.40 -6.02
N LYS A 215 22.77 -9.20 -6.23
CA LYS A 215 22.17 -8.83 -7.53
C LYS A 215 21.15 -7.69 -7.45
N GLY A 216 20.98 -7.11 -6.27
CA GLY A 216 19.87 -6.17 -6.02
C GLY A 216 19.94 -4.86 -6.78
N MET A 217 21.09 -4.57 -7.38
CA MET A 217 21.35 -3.34 -8.10
C MET A 217 21.34 -3.46 -9.62
N GLU A 218 21.39 -4.66 -10.18
CA GLU A 218 21.60 -4.87 -11.62
C GLU A 218 20.48 -4.27 -12.48
N ASN A 219 19.26 -4.23 -11.95
CA ASN A 219 18.05 -3.93 -12.72
C ASN A 219 17.31 -2.67 -12.22
N LEU A 220 18.01 -1.73 -11.58
CA LEU A 220 17.38 -0.52 -11.05
C LEU A 220 16.84 0.40 -12.17
N ASP A 221 17.51 0.43 -13.32
CA ASP A 221 17.03 1.17 -14.50
C ASP A 221 15.73 0.57 -15.07
N GLU A 222 15.60 -0.76 -15.02
CA GLU A 222 14.37 -1.46 -15.40
C GLU A 222 13.25 -1.15 -14.42
N LEU A 223 13.55 -1.12 -13.12
CA LEU A 223 12.59 -0.67 -12.10
C LEU A 223 12.13 0.77 -12.39
N ALA A 224 13.04 1.69 -12.73
CA ALA A 224 12.68 3.07 -13.08
C ALA A 224 11.77 3.14 -14.32
N ARG A 225 11.99 2.29 -15.34
CA ARG A 225 11.10 2.16 -16.51
C ARG A 225 9.72 1.66 -16.11
N LEU A 226 9.66 0.62 -15.27
CA LEU A 226 8.42 0.05 -14.77
C LEU A 226 7.61 1.09 -13.99
N LEU A 227 8.25 1.85 -13.10
CA LEU A 227 7.62 2.92 -12.33
C LEU A 227 7.07 4.04 -13.23
N ARG A 228 7.77 4.38 -14.32
CA ARG A 228 7.25 5.35 -15.30
C ARG A 228 5.98 4.85 -15.98
N THR A 229 5.87 3.56 -16.25
CA THR A 229 4.63 2.97 -16.81
C THR A 229 3.52 2.93 -15.76
N ALA A 230 3.81 2.44 -14.55
CA ALA A 230 2.86 2.40 -13.44
C ALA A 230 2.27 3.79 -13.13
N LYS A 231 3.10 4.85 -13.19
CA LYS A 231 2.67 6.24 -12.98
C LYS A 231 1.62 6.77 -13.96
N LYS A 232 1.43 6.11 -15.11
CA LYS A 232 0.37 6.48 -16.06
C LYS A 232 -1.02 6.10 -15.54
N PHE A 233 -1.10 5.11 -14.65
CA PHE A 233 -2.34 4.59 -14.07
C PHE A 233 -2.53 5.07 -12.64
N ASN A 234 -1.44 5.26 -11.90
CA ASN A 234 -1.47 5.85 -10.56
C ASN A 234 -0.30 6.83 -10.38
N SER A 235 -0.60 8.13 -10.40
CA SER A 235 0.41 9.19 -10.31
C SER A 235 1.12 9.26 -8.95
N ARG A 236 0.57 8.65 -7.90
CA ARG A 236 1.13 8.63 -6.54
C ARG A 236 2.26 7.63 -6.36
N VAL A 237 2.36 6.62 -7.24
CA VAL A 237 3.42 5.59 -7.21
C VAL A 237 4.79 6.25 -7.11
N GLY A 238 5.55 5.91 -6.08
CA GLY A 238 6.93 6.34 -5.99
C GLY A 238 7.76 5.57 -4.98
N ILE A 239 9.07 5.51 -5.23
CA ILE A 239 10.01 4.94 -4.27
C ILE A 239 9.96 5.79 -3.00
N ARG A 240 9.79 5.13 -1.85
CA ARG A 240 9.79 5.76 -0.53
C ARG A 240 10.92 5.30 0.37
N LEU A 241 11.43 4.09 0.15
CA LEU A 241 12.49 3.54 0.99
C LEU A 241 13.31 2.51 0.22
N PHE A 242 14.64 2.60 0.35
CA PHE A 242 15.54 1.51 0.03
C PHE A 242 15.83 0.69 1.29
N VAL A 243 15.72 -0.62 1.22
CA VAL A 243 15.99 -1.53 2.35
C VAL A 243 17.22 -2.35 2.04
N PRO A 244 18.39 -2.03 2.64
CA PRO A 244 19.56 -2.88 2.52
C PRO A 244 19.29 -4.24 3.18
N ASN A 245 19.29 -5.30 2.38
CA ASN A 245 18.95 -6.65 2.80
C ASN A 245 20.18 -7.56 2.78
N ARG A 246 20.20 -8.57 3.66
CA ARG A 246 21.29 -9.56 3.81
C ARG A 246 22.67 -8.91 3.91
N VAL A 247 22.75 -7.79 4.64
CA VAL A 247 24.02 -7.08 4.81
C VAL A 247 24.95 -7.93 5.67
N ARG A 248 26.12 -8.26 5.12
CA ARG A 248 27.20 -9.00 5.80
C ARG A 248 28.43 -8.09 5.94
N SER A 249 29.36 -8.45 6.82
CA SER A 249 30.66 -7.77 6.92
C SER A 249 31.60 -8.19 5.77
N THR A 250 31.22 -7.86 4.53
CA THR A 250 31.98 -8.20 3.31
C THR A 250 32.25 -6.96 2.47
N ASN A 251 33.29 -7.03 1.63
CA ASN A 251 33.61 -5.97 0.67
C ASN A 251 32.49 -5.76 -0.36
N LEU A 252 31.76 -6.82 -0.72
CA LEU A 252 30.62 -6.75 -1.64
C LEU A 252 29.47 -5.95 -1.02
N SER A 253 29.07 -6.30 0.21
CA SER A 253 28.03 -5.57 0.94
C SER A 253 28.39 -4.09 1.11
N ARG A 254 29.66 -3.76 1.40
CA ARG A 254 30.10 -2.36 1.50
C ARG A 254 29.90 -1.59 0.20
N ARG A 255 30.29 -2.16 -0.95
CA ARG A 255 30.10 -1.51 -2.27
C ARG A 255 28.63 -1.29 -2.61
N VAL A 256 27.78 -2.26 -2.29
CA VAL A 256 26.32 -2.11 -2.50
C VAL A 256 25.77 -0.99 -1.62
N MET A 257 26.19 -0.91 -0.36
CA MET A 257 25.81 0.19 0.54
C MET A 257 26.28 1.56 0.04
N GLU A 258 27.54 1.67 -0.41
CA GLU A 258 28.09 2.90 -0.99
C GLU A 258 27.27 3.36 -2.21
N ARG A 259 26.92 2.42 -3.09
CA ARG A 259 26.08 2.73 -4.26
C ARG A 259 24.65 3.07 -3.89
N LEU A 260 24.02 2.35 -2.96
CA LEU A 260 22.68 2.69 -2.47
C LEU A 260 22.65 4.10 -1.88
N THR A 261 23.72 4.50 -1.20
CA THR A 261 23.87 5.86 -0.66
C THR A 261 23.82 6.91 -1.77
N SER A 262 24.33 6.63 -2.98
CA SER A 262 24.19 7.55 -4.13
C SER A 262 22.74 7.72 -4.61
N TYR A 263 21.85 6.79 -4.30
CA TYR A 263 20.41 6.87 -4.60
C TYR A 263 19.58 7.51 -3.47
N SER A 264 20.21 7.95 -2.38
CA SER A 264 19.54 8.62 -1.25
C SER A 264 18.76 9.87 -1.64
N GLN A 265 19.11 10.50 -2.77
CA GLN A 265 18.38 11.65 -3.32
C GLN A 265 17.00 11.26 -3.89
N ILE A 266 16.79 9.99 -4.22
CA ILE A 266 15.49 9.48 -4.68
C ILE A 266 14.61 9.11 -3.49
N ALA A 267 15.17 8.39 -2.52
CA ALA A 267 14.49 7.95 -1.31
C ALA A 267 15.52 7.61 -0.21
N PRO A 268 15.16 7.77 1.08
CA PRO A 268 16.03 7.39 2.18
C PRO A 268 16.32 5.88 2.21
N LEU A 269 17.38 5.51 2.92
CA LEU A 269 17.70 4.12 3.24
C LEU A 269 17.19 3.82 4.65
N SER A 270 16.59 2.65 4.84
CA SER A 270 16.34 2.13 6.19
C SER A 270 17.67 1.68 6.84
N PRO A 271 17.68 1.49 8.16
CA PRO A 271 18.66 0.61 8.79
C PRO A 271 18.72 -0.74 8.06
N ALA A 272 19.93 -1.30 7.96
CA ALA A 272 20.16 -2.55 7.26
C ALA A 272 19.49 -3.72 7.99
N VAL A 273 18.92 -4.63 7.22
CA VAL A 273 18.37 -5.89 7.74
C VAL A 273 19.38 -6.99 7.50
N ARG A 274 19.82 -7.62 8.60
CA ARG A 274 20.81 -8.68 8.56
C ARG A 274 20.24 -9.96 7.95
N GLU A 275 21.14 -10.80 7.45
CA GLU A 275 20.77 -12.17 7.14
C GLU A 275 20.64 -13.00 8.42
N SER A 276 19.59 -13.81 8.52
CA SER A 276 19.35 -14.69 9.67
C SER A 276 18.40 -15.83 9.31
N THR A 277 18.62 -17.02 9.87
CA THR A 277 17.75 -18.20 9.70
C THR A 277 16.42 -18.06 10.44
N VAL A 278 16.39 -17.27 11.53
CA VAL A 278 15.22 -17.01 12.36
C VAL A 278 14.02 -16.52 11.55
N GLY A 279 14.28 -15.82 10.44
CA GLY A 279 13.25 -15.40 9.49
C GLY A 279 12.47 -16.58 8.92
N GLY A 280 13.18 -17.56 8.36
CA GLY A 280 12.56 -18.76 7.79
C GLY A 280 11.87 -19.61 8.85
N GLU A 281 12.48 -19.76 10.03
CA GLU A 281 11.87 -20.47 11.17
C GLU A 281 10.54 -19.84 11.60
N ALA A 282 10.45 -18.51 11.57
CA ALA A 282 9.22 -17.78 11.86
C ALA A 282 8.15 -17.94 10.75
N GLU A 283 8.56 -17.93 9.47
CA GLU A 283 7.69 -18.21 8.33
C GLU A 283 7.10 -19.63 8.38
N ASP A 284 7.91 -20.63 8.76
CA ASP A 284 7.48 -22.02 8.97
C ASP A 284 6.48 -22.13 10.13
N ALA A 285 6.69 -21.34 11.20
CA ALA A 285 5.77 -21.23 12.32
C ALA A 285 4.53 -20.36 12.03
N ARG A 286 4.40 -19.78 10.82
CA ARG A 286 3.29 -18.88 10.41
C ARG A 286 3.19 -17.61 11.27
N LEU A 287 4.32 -17.09 11.73
CA LEU A 287 4.39 -15.92 12.61
C LEU A 287 5.39 -14.89 12.10
N GLY A 288 5.12 -13.61 12.36
CA GLY A 288 6.12 -12.57 12.22
C GLY A 288 7.30 -12.78 13.19
N VAL A 289 8.53 -12.46 12.76
CA VAL A 289 9.73 -12.57 13.61
C VAL A 289 9.59 -11.79 14.92
N THR A 290 8.90 -10.65 14.91
CA THR A 290 8.61 -9.82 16.08
C THR A 290 7.86 -10.58 17.17
N ARG A 291 7.03 -11.55 16.80
CA ARG A 291 6.27 -12.40 17.72
C ARG A 291 6.95 -13.74 17.97
N PHE A 292 7.53 -14.36 16.94
CA PHE A 292 8.21 -15.64 17.04
C PHE A 292 9.48 -15.57 17.90
N ALA A 293 10.32 -14.56 17.67
CA ALA A 293 11.59 -14.38 18.35
C ALA A 293 11.82 -12.89 18.72
N PRO A 294 11.04 -12.33 19.66
CA PRO A 294 10.99 -10.88 19.93
C PRO A 294 12.32 -10.26 20.37
N LYS A 295 13.18 -11.06 21.01
CA LYS A 295 14.51 -10.66 21.49
C LYS A 295 15.63 -10.92 20.48
N SER A 296 15.32 -11.49 19.31
CA SER A 296 16.32 -11.76 18.28
C SER A 296 16.82 -10.43 17.68
N PRO A 297 18.10 -10.38 17.24
CA PRO A 297 18.59 -9.21 16.54
C PRO A 297 17.81 -8.89 15.26
N LEU A 298 17.32 -9.91 14.53
CA LEU A 298 16.47 -9.73 13.35
C LEU A 298 15.15 -9.03 13.69
N ALA A 299 14.51 -9.35 14.83
CA ALA A 299 13.32 -8.63 15.28
C ALA A 299 13.61 -7.15 15.53
N GLY A 300 14.80 -6.81 16.05
CA GLY A 300 15.26 -5.43 16.21
C GLY A 300 15.45 -4.70 14.88
N ASP A 301 16.06 -5.36 13.89
CA ASP A 301 16.26 -4.79 12.56
C ASP A 301 14.92 -4.54 11.85
N LEU A 302 13.99 -5.51 11.91
CA LEU A 302 12.66 -5.39 11.29
C LEU A 302 11.83 -4.28 11.93
N ARG A 303 11.86 -4.13 13.26
CA ARG A 303 11.19 -2.99 13.95
C ARG A 303 11.73 -1.66 13.45
N GLN A 304 13.05 -1.50 13.41
CA GLN A 304 13.68 -0.27 12.92
C GLN A 304 13.39 0.00 11.44
N MET A 305 13.29 -1.05 10.61
CA MET A 305 12.91 -0.92 9.21
C MET A 305 11.43 -0.49 9.06
N VAL A 306 10.52 -1.06 9.85
CA VAL A 306 9.10 -0.66 9.90
C VAL A 306 8.97 0.78 10.40
N ASP A 307 9.71 1.19 11.43
CA ASP A 307 9.72 2.58 11.89
C ASP A 307 10.19 3.54 10.79
N ALA A 308 11.26 3.17 10.08
CA ALA A 308 11.76 3.96 8.94
C ALA A 308 10.75 4.01 7.78
N LEU A 309 10.02 2.92 7.53
CA LEU A 309 8.93 2.85 6.57
C LEU A 309 7.81 3.83 6.94
N LEU A 310 7.32 3.77 8.19
CA LEU A 310 6.26 4.65 8.68
C LEU A 310 6.67 6.13 8.64
N GLN A 311 7.95 6.43 8.95
CA GLN A 311 8.48 7.78 8.80
C GLN A 311 8.56 8.23 7.34
N ALA A 312 8.97 7.33 6.43
CA ALA A 312 9.12 7.65 5.01
C ALA A 312 7.79 7.88 4.28
N ILE A 313 6.68 7.29 4.77
CA ILE A 313 5.33 7.55 4.26
C ILE A 313 4.69 8.80 4.89
N GLY A 314 5.25 9.33 5.99
CA GLY A 314 4.86 10.60 6.61
C GLY A 314 3.48 10.58 7.28
N SER A 315 2.79 11.73 7.30
CA SER A 315 1.44 11.93 7.87
C SER A 315 0.33 11.05 7.28
N GLY A 316 0.64 10.25 6.26
CA GLY A 316 -0.26 9.25 5.69
C GLY A 316 -0.33 7.96 6.51
N ALA A 317 0.59 7.73 7.46
CA ALA A 317 0.47 6.59 8.35
C ALA A 317 -0.78 6.74 9.23
N PRO A 318 -1.76 5.82 9.13
CA PRO A 318 -2.95 5.87 9.95
C PRO A 318 -2.60 5.75 11.44
N VAL A 319 -3.46 6.27 12.30
CA VAL A 319 -3.36 6.01 13.75
C VAL A 319 -3.96 4.63 14.01
N PRO A 320 -3.32 3.76 14.83
CA PRO A 320 -3.87 2.45 15.11
C PRO A 320 -5.31 2.57 15.60
N SER A 321 -6.22 1.83 14.98
CA SER A 321 -7.58 1.68 15.48
C SER A 321 -7.47 1.15 16.91
N SER A 322 -7.95 1.90 17.90
CA SER A 322 -8.09 1.40 19.26
C SER A 322 -9.15 0.28 19.24
N ALA A 323 -8.72 -0.96 19.00
CA ALA A 323 -9.59 -2.10 19.25
C ALA A 323 -9.91 -2.11 20.76
N PRO A 324 -11.18 -2.34 21.17
CA PRO A 324 -11.49 -2.47 22.57
C PRO A 324 -10.66 -3.63 23.10
N ALA A 325 -9.93 -3.39 24.19
CA ALA A 325 -9.29 -4.45 24.96
C ALA A 325 -10.35 -5.54 25.17
N GLY A 326 -10.14 -6.71 24.54
CA GLY A 326 -11.04 -7.84 24.68
C GLY A 326 -11.24 -8.10 26.16
N GLY A 327 -12.43 -7.80 26.65
CA GLY A 327 -12.86 -8.17 27.98
C GLY A 327 -12.73 -9.68 28.08
N GLN A 328 -11.85 -10.13 28.96
CA GLN A 328 -11.89 -11.49 29.45
C GLN A 328 -13.23 -11.65 30.16
N GLY A 329 -14.08 -12.53 29.62
CA GLY A 329 -15.23 -13.13 30.26
C GLY A 329 -15.12 -14.63 30.11
#